data_AF-A0A958ZC29-F1
#
_entry.id   AF-A0A958ZC29-F1
#
_cell.length_a   1.000
_cell.length_b   1.000
_cell.length_c   1.000
_cell.angle_alpha   90.00
_cell.angle_beta   90.00
_cell.angle_gamma   90.00
#
_symmetry.space_group_name_H-M   'P 1'
#
loop_
_entity.id
_entity.type
_entity.pdbx_description
1 polymer ?
#
loop_
_entity_poly.entity_id
_entity_poly.type
_entity_poly.pdbx_seq_one_letter_code
_entity_poly.pdbx_strand_id
1 'polypeptide(L)'
;LNDFRASEKGDYYTILNYNPQTQSTSIDKYDFKTQEKISTLVDSKDLNGIQDFEDYQFNTDETAVLLSTHMEPIYRHSSIATYYVYDLATRSLIPVSNQKIQEPAFSPDGTKIAYVYNNNIYIKDLINKGTLQITSDGERNKIINGITDWVYEEEFGFVRAFQWNSNSDKLA
;
A
#
# COMPACT_ATOMS: atom_id res chain seq x y z
N LEU A 1 9.19 -8.42 -11.42
CA LEU A 1 9.19 -8.77 -9.99
C LEU A 1 10.64 -8.91 -9.54
N ASN A 2 11.24 -7.79 -9.14
CA ASN A 2 12.49 -7.65 -8.39
C ASN A 2 12.54 -6.15 -8.05
N ASP A 3 11.64 -5.75 -7.14
CA ASP A 3 11.53 -4.36 -6.73
C ASP A 3 12.41 -4.12 -5.51
N PHE A 4 13.34 -3.17 -5.62
CA PHE A 4 14.31 -2.80 -4.60
C PHE A 4 13.79 -1.59 -3.83
N ARG A 5 13.81 -1.65 -2.50
CA ARG A 5 13.47 -0.51 -1.65
C ARG A 5 14.52 -0.32 -0.57
N ALA A 6 15.14 0.86 -0.55
CA ALA A 6 16.05 1.25 0.52
C ALA A 6 15.26 1.57 1.78
N SER A 7 15.75 1.13 2.94
CA SER A 7 15.20 1.57 4.23
C SER A 7 15.48 3.05 4.45
N GLU A 8 14.51 3.76 5.04
CA GLU A 8 14.69 5.15 5.48
C GLU A 8 15.19 5.23 6.94
N LYS A 9 15.19 4.10 7.66
CA LYS A 9 15.45 4.02 9.11
C LYS A 9 16.68 3.18 9.47
N GLY A 10 17.30 2.48 8.53
CA GLY A 10 18.47 1.65 8.80
C GLY A 10 19.33 1.32 7.59
N ASP A 11 20.46 0.67 7.84
CA ASP A 11 21.45 0.28 6.83
C ASP A 11 21.07 -1.03 6.13
N TYR A 12 19.85 -1.10 5.59
CA TYR A 12 19.36 -2.25 4.86
C TYR A 12 18.44 -1.88 3.69
N TYR A 13 18.25 -2.82 2.78
CA TYR A 13 17.23 -2.71 1.73
C TYR A 13 16.38 -3.97 1.69
N THR A 14 15.24 -3.88 1.01
CA THR A 14 14.34 -5.00 0.79
C THR A 14 14.16 -5.29 -0.69
N ILE A 15 13.98 -6.57 -1.01
CA ILE A 15 13.66 -7.04 -2.36
C ILE A 15 12.34 -7.81 -2.32
N LEU A 16 11.47 -7.51 -3.29
CA LEU A 16 10.30 -8.33 -3.60
C LEU A 16 10.69 -9.51 -4.49
N ASN A 17 10.56 -10.73 -3.97
CA ASN A 17 10.92 -11.97 -4.65
C ASN A 17 9.68 -12.81 -4.94
N TYR A 18 9.64 -13.46 -6.11
CA TYR A 18 8.61 -14.45 -6.45
C TYR A 18 9.20 -15.85 -6.49
N ASN A 19 8.55 -16.81 -5.83
CA ASN A 19 8.94 -18.21 -5.80
C ASN A 19 7.98 -19.04 -6.69
N PRO A 20 8.40 -19.52 -7.87
CA PRO A 20 7.51 -20.24 -8.79
C PRO A 20 7.11 -21.63 -8.29
N GLN A 21 7.87 -22.26 -7.40
CA GLN A 21 7.54 -23.59 -6.86
C GLN A 21 6.37 -23.53 -5.87
N THR A 22 6.32 -22.48 -5.07
CA THR A 22 5.26 -22.26 -4.07
C THR A 22 4.19 -21.28 -4.55
N GLN A 23 4.43 -20.60 -5.68
CA GLN A 23 3.61 -19.50 -6.18
C GLN A 23 3.39 -18.41 -5.13
N SER A 24 4.41 -18.17 -4.30
CA SER A 24 4.38 -17.18 -3.22
C SER A 24 5.31 -16.01 -3.53
N THR A 25 5.01 -14.86 -2.93
CA THR A 25 5.87 -13.68 -2.96
C THR A 25 6.41 -13.43 -1.55
N SER A 26 7.69 -13.03 -1.45
CA SER A 26 8.32 -12.64 -0.19
C SER A 26 8.97 -11.26 -0.26
N ILE A 27 9.07 -10.63 0.90
CA ILE A 27 9.86 -9.42 1.13
C ILE A 27 11.09 -9.83 1.92
N ASP A 28 12.24 -9.82 1.26
CA ASP A 28 13.50 -10.23 1.85
C ASP A 28 14.36 -9.01 2.18
N LYS A 29 14.91 -8.99 3.40
CA LYS A 29 15.76 -7.93 3.94
C LYS A 29 17.24 -8.29 3.74
N TYR A 30 18.01 -7.34 3.24
CA TYR A 30 19.44 -7.49 2.95
C TYR A 30 20.24 -6.36 3.57
N ASP A 31 21.45 -6.67 4.02
CA ASP A 31 22.41 -5.69 4.51
C ASP A 31 23.03 -4.91 3.35
N PHE A 32 23.11 -3.59 3.45
CA PHE A 32 23.65 -2.76 2.37
C PHE A 32 25.12 -3.04 2.06
N LYS A 33 25.93 -3.29 3.11
CA LYS A 33 27.38 -3.36 2.99
C LYS A 33 27.84 -4.71 2.47
N THR A 34 27.24 -5.77 2.98
CA THR A 34 27.62 -7.15 2.70
C THR A 34 26.79 -7.77 1.57
N GLN A 35 25.62 -7.20 1.26
CA GLN A 35 24.64 -7.74 0.30
C GLN A 35 24.10 -9.12 0.70
N GLU A 36 24.33 -9.54 1.95
CA GLU A 36 23.82 -10.79 2.49
C GLU A 36 22.37 -10.63 2.93
N LYS A 37 21.57 -11.68 2.72
CA LYS A 37 20.19 -11.74 3.21
C LYS A 37 20.21 -11.84 4.74
N ILE A 38 19.62 -10.86 5.41
CA ILE A 38 19.45 -10.84 6.88
C ILE A 38 18.28 -11.73 7.28
N SER A 39 17.12 -11.53 6.64
CA SER A 39 15.87 -12.23 7.01
C SER A 39 14.81 -12.12 5.91
N THR A 40 13.74 -12.90 6.03
CA THR A 40 12.48 -12.67 5.30
C THR A 40 11.50 -11.96 6.25
N LEU A 41 10.98 -10.80 5.85
CA LEU A 41 10.06 -9.99 6.65
C LEU A 41 8.61 -10.47 6.50
N VAL A 42 8.24 -10.83 5.27
CA VAL A 42 6.91 -11.32 4.91
C VAL A 42 7.08 -12.38 3.83
N ASP A 43 6.33 -13.48 3.91
CA ASP A 43 6.20 -14.48 2.85
C ASP A 43 4.73 -14.86 2.74
N SER A 44 4.14 -14.71 1.55
CA SER A 44 2.70 -14.96 1.37
C SER A 44 2.31 -16.41 1.63
N LYS A 45 3.24 -17.37 1.54
CA LYS A 45 2.97 -18.77 1.89
C LYS A 45 2.59 -18.97 3.36
N ASP A 46 3.00 -18.04 4.23
CA ASP A 46 2.73 -18.06 5.67
C ASP A 46 1.49 -17.21 6.01
N LEU A 47 0.86 -16.57 5.02
CA LEU A 47 -0.32 -15.72 5.18
C LEU A 47 -1.59 -16.48 4.81
N ASN A 48 -2.59 -16.45 5.70
CA ASN A 48 -3.92 -16.96 5.39
C ASN A 48 -4.72 -15.92 4.60
N GLY A 49 -5.29 -16.32 3.46
CA GLY A 49 -6.21 -15.49 2.68
C GLY A 49 -5.55 -14.68 1.55
N ILE A 50 -4.23 -14.77 1.38
CA ILE A 50 -3.50 -14.16 0.26
C ILE A 50 -2.55 -15.21 -0.31
N GLN A 51 -2.62 -15.44 -1.62
CA GLN A 51 -1.72 -16.37 -2.31
C GLN A 51 -0.37 -15.71 -2.61
N ASP A 52 -0.39 -14.51 -3.15
CA ASP A 52 0.75 -13.69 -3.52
C ASP A 52 0.41 -12.20 -3.44
N PHE A 53 1.44 -11.37 -3.53
CA PHE A 53 1.30 -9.93 -3.65
C PHE A 53 2.28 -9.42 -4.71
N GLU A 54 1.91 -8.31 -5.35
CA GLU A 54 2.59 -7.75 -6.52
C GLU A 54 3.43 -6.53 -6.18
N ASP A 55 3.08 -5.84 -5.09
CA ASP A 55 3.83 -4.68 -4.57
C ASP A 55 3.67 -4.53 -3.05
N TYR A 56 4.50 -3.69 -2.44
CA TYR A 56 4.48 -3.41 -1.01
C TYR A 56 4.94 -2.00 -0.65
N GLN A 57 4.49 -1.47 0.49
CA GLN A 57 4.96 -0.20 1.03
C GLN A 57 5.04 -0.27 2.57
N PHE A 58 6.14 0.18 3.15
CA PHE A 58 6.24 0.33 4.61
C PHE A 58 5.48 1.56 5.11
N ASN A 59 4.95 1.50 6.33
CA ASN A 59 4.62 2.71 7.08
C ASN A 59 5.90 3.47 7.46
N THR A 60 5.77 4.71 7.93
CA THR A 60 6.90 5.60 8.24
C THR A 60 7.92 5.00 9.21
N ASP A 61 7.51 4.16 10.16
CA ASP A 61 8.40 3.54 11.13
C ASP A 61 8.84 2.11 10.76
N GLU A 62 8.50 1.64 9.55
CA GLU A 62 8.83 0.31 9.03
C GLU A 62 8.39 -0.84 9.96
N THR A 63 7.29 -0.65 10.70
CA THR A 63 6.69 -1.63 11.61
C THR A 63 5.54 -2.41 10.97
N ALA A 64 4.97 -1.87 9.89
CA ALA A 64 3.88 -2.46 9.14
C ALA A 64 4.11 -2.31 7.63
N VAL A 65 3.53 -3.22 6.86
CA VAL A 65 3.65 -3.28 5.41
C VAL A 65 2.26 -3.29 4.80
N LEU A 66 2.00 -2.37 3.88
CA LEU A 66 0.87 -2.41 2.98
C LEU A 66 1.21 -3.31 1.80
N LEU A 67 0.44 -4.38 1.60
CA LEU A 67 0.60 -5.36 0.52
C LEU A 67 -0.46 -5.16 -0.54
N SER A 68 -0.06 -5.15 -1.81
CA SER A 68 -0.93 -4.97 -2.98
C SER A 68 -1.15 -6.32 -3.68
N THR A 69 -2.40 -6.71 -3.92
CA THR A 69 -2.74 -8.00 -4.56
C THR A 69 -3.81 -7.81 -5.64
N HIS A 70 -3.81 -8.64 -6.68
CA HIS A 70 -4.78 -8.58 -7.77
C HIS A 70 -4.85 -7.20 -8.43
N MET A 71 -3.69 -6.64 -8.77
CA MET A 71 -3.58 -5.30 -9.35
C MET A 71 -4.16 -5.28 -10.77
N GLU A 72 -4.99 -4.29 -11.05
CA GLU A 72 -5.54 -4.02 -12.37
C GLU A 72 -5.15 -2.60 -12.78
N PRO A 73 -4.34 -2.43 -13.85
CA PRO A 73 -3.99 -1.11 -14.34
C PRO A 73 -5.24 -0.42 -14.93
N ILE A 74 -5.36 0.89 -14.67
CA ILE A 74 -6.38 1.75 -15.30
C ILE A 74 -5.75 2.50 -16.46
N TYR A 75 -4.68 3.25 -16.18
CA TYR A 75 -3.89 3.99 -17.17
C TYR A 75 -2.39 3.66 -17.02
N ARG A 76 -1.49 4.64 -17.21
CA ARG A 76 -0.04 4.42 -17.20
C ARG A 76 0.51 4.19 -15.80
N HIS A 77 -0.01 4.94 -14.84
CA HIS A 77 0.44 5.01 -13.46
C HIS A 77 -0.66 4.57 -12.48
N SER A 78 -1.93 4.77 -12.82
CA SER A 78 -3.05 4.39 -11.97
C SER A 78 -3.38 2.90 -12.05
N SER A 79 -3.72 2.33 -10.90
CA SER A 79 -4.23 0.97 -10.77
C SER A 79 -5.21 0.85 -9.60
N ILE A 80 -6.08 -0.16 -9.67
CA ILE A 80 -6.85 -0.63 -8.52
C ILE A 80 -6.31 -1.97 -8.06
N ALA A 81 -6.30 -2.22 -6.75
CA ALA A 81 -5.90 -3.51 -6.20
C ALA A 81 -6.64 -3.82 -4.90
N THR A 82 -6.52 -5.06 -4.44
CA THR A 82 -6.93 -5.46 -3.08
C THR A 82 -5.74 -5.30 -2.15
N TYR A 83 -5.91 -4.56 -1.07
CA TYR A 83 -4.82 -4.20 -0.16
C TYR A 83 -5.01 -4.75 1.24
N TYR A 84 -3.89 -5.08 1.86
CA TYR A 84 -3.81 -5.56 3.23
C TYR A 84 -2.70 -4.84 3.99
N VAL A 85 -2.91 -4.55 5.26
CA VAL A 85 -1.86 -4.12 6.18
C VAL A 85 -1.39 -5.33 6.96
N TYR A 86 -0.09 -5.63 6.87
CA TYR A 86 0.59 -6.65 7.63
C TYR A 86 1.45 -6.00 8.73
N ASP A 87 1.16 -6.30 9.99
CA ASP A 87 1.96 -5.85 11.13
C ASP A 87 3.10 -6.83 11.39
N LEU A 88 4.35 -6.35 11.34
CA LEU A 88 5.54 -7.20 11.40
C LEU A 88 5.75 -7.84 12.79
N ALA A 89 5.29 -7.19 13.85
CA ALA A 89 5.50 -7.66 15.22
C ALA A 89 4.49 -8.74 15.61
N THR A 90 3.22 -8.48 15.32
CA THR A 90 2.09 -9.36 15.66
C THR A 90 1.81 -10.40 14.58
N ARG A 91 2.37 -10.21 13.37
CA ARG A 91 2.07 -11.00 12.16
C ARG A 91 0.60 -10.99 11.78
N SER A 92 -0.13 -9.94 12.19
CA SER A 92 -1.53 -9.79 11.87
C SER A 92 -1.71 -9.19 10.48
N LEU A 93 -2.71 -9.69 9.75
CA LEU A 93 -3.04 -9.27 8.40
C LEU A 93 -4.46 -8.70 8.39
N ILE A 94 -4.59 -7.43 8.04
CA ILE A 94 -5.85 -6.68 8.10
C ILE A 94 -6.21 -6.21 6.68
N PRO A 95 -7.36 -6.60 6.11
CA PRO A 95 -7.81 -6.04 4.85
C PRO A 95 -8.13 -4.54 5.01
N VAL A 96 -7.66 -3.73 4.08
CA VAL A 96 -7.94 -2.28 4.07
C VAL A 96 -9.41 -2.02 3.70
N SER A 97 -9.91 -2.75 2.71
CA SER A 97 -11.26 -2.66 2.15
C SER A 97 -11.73 -4.03 1.67
N ASN A 98 -13.04 -4.21 1.57
CA ASN A 98 -13.66 -5.38 0.92
C ASN A 98 -13.77 -5.23 -0.61
N GLN A 99 -13.33 -4.09 -1.15
CA GLN A 99 -13.37 -3.74 -2.55
C GLN A 99 -11.95 -3.45 -3.04
N LYS A 100 -11.72 -3.51 -4.35
CA LYS A 100 -10.51 -2.94 -4.92
C LYS A 100 -10.53 -1.42 -4.79
N ILE A 101 -9.41 -0.84 -4.40
CA ILE A 101 -9.26 0.58 -4.09
C ILE A 101 -8.06 1.17 -4.83
N GLN A 102 -7.94 2.49 -4.85
CA GLN A 102 -6.81 3.23 -5.44
C GLN A 102 -6.06 3.99 -4.36
N GLU A 103 -4.76 4.15 -4.62
CA GLU A 103 -3.88 5.07 -3.90
C GLU A 103 -3.95 5.00 -2.36
N PRO A 104 -3.91 3.82 -1.73
CA PRO A 104 -3.85 3.75 -0.27
C PRO A 104 -2.56 4.40 0.28
N ALA A 105 -2.71 5.13 1.39
CA ALA A 105 -1.63 5.86 2.05
C ALA A 105 -1.74 5.75 3.58
N PHE A 106 -0.67 5.30 4.24
CA PHE A 106 -0.54 5.40 5.69
C PHE A 106 -0.62 6.86 6.16
N SER A 107 -1.30 7.07 7.28
CA SER A 107 -1.06 8.26 8.09
C SER A 107 0.38 8.21 8.65
N PRO A 108 1.02 9.37 8.94
CA PRO A 108 2.39 9.38 9.46
C PRO A 108 2.60 8.59 10.76
N ASP A 109 1.58 8.51 11.61
CA ASP A 109 1.60 7.68 12.83
C ASP A 109 1.36 6.18 12.58
N GLY A 110 1.10 5.78 11.32
CA GLY A 110 0.84 4.40 10.91
C GLY A 110 -0.51 3.83 11.38
N THR A 111 -1.39 4.61 12.00
CA THR A 111 -2.63 4.10 12.60
C THR A 111 -3.83 4.11 11.64
N LYS A 112 -3.73 4.77 10.49
CA LYS A 112 -4.81 4.92 9.51
C LYS A 112 -4.31 4.69 8.09
N ILE A 113 -5.23 4.33 7.20
CA ILE A 113 -5.03 4.32 5.75
C ILE A 113 -6.08 5.22 5.10
N ALA A 114 -5.65 6.26 4.38
CA ALA A 114 -6.52 6.97 3.44
C ALA A 114 -6.47 6.27 2.09
N TYR A 115 -7.59 6.17 1.37
CA TYR A 115 -7.66 5.56 0.06
C TYR A 115 -8.84 6.11 -0.75
N VAL A 116 -8.85 5.86 -2.07
CA VAL A 116 -9.97 6.21 -2.94
C VAL A 116 -10.73 4.98 -3.41
N TYR A 117 -12.06 5.05 -3.33
CA TYR A 117 -12.99 4.07 -3.87
C TYR A 117 -14.17 4.78 -4.54
N ASN A 118 -14.52 4.40 -5.77
CA ASN A 118 -15.58 5.04 -6.56
C ASN A 118 -15.51 6.59 -6.49
N ASN A 119 -14.34 7.14 -6.81
CA ASN A 119 -14.07 8.59 -6.83
C ASN A 119 -14.30 9.32 -5.50
N ASN A 120 -14.32 8.59 -4.38
CA ASN A 120 -14.50 9.14 -3.05
C ASN A 120 -13.36 8.74 -2.13
N ILE A 121 -13.00 9.66 -1.23
CA ILE A 121 -11.95 9.43 -0.23
C ILE A 121 -12.55 8.73 0.99
N TYR A 122 -11.84 7.72 1.48
CA TYR A 122 -12.15 6.99 2.71
C TYR A 122 -10.93 6.92 3.62
N ILE A 123 -11.17 6.75 4.91
CA ILE A 123 -10.14 6.51 5.92
C ILE A 123 -10.49 5.24 6.69
N LYS A 124 -9.58 4.25 6.66
CA LYS A 124 -9.61 3.06 7.50
C LYS A 124 -8.81 3.34 8.77
N ASP A 125 -9.43 3.17 9.93
CA ASP A 125 -8.75 3.11 11.22
C ASP A 125 -8.25 1.67 11.43
N LEU A 126 -6.94 1.49 11.65
CA LEU A 126 -6.33 0.16 11.81
C LEU A 126 -6.44 -0.37 13.24
N ILE A 127 -6.68 0.50 14.22
CA ILE A 127 -6.84 0.15 15.64
C ILE A 127 -8.27 -0.33 15.88
N ASN A 128 -9.25 0.53 15.57
CA ASN A 128 -10.67 0.29 15.78
C ASN A 128 -11.30 -0.52 14.65
N LYS A 129 -10.60 -0.67 13.51
CA LYS A 129 -11.04 -1.38 12.31
C LYS A 129 -12.27 -0.78 11.63
N GLY A 130 -12.67 0.43 12.02
CA GLY A 130 -13.74 1.20 11.38
C GLY A 130 -13.30 1.90 10.10
N THR A 131 -14.25 2.20 9.22
CA THR A 131 -14.01 2.97 7.99
C THR A 131 -14.92 4.20 8.00
N LEU A 132 -14.33 5.36 7.71
CA LEU A 132 -15.02 6.63 7.55
C LEU A 132 -14.97 7.07 6.08
N GLN A 133 -16.11 7.47 5.52
CA GLN A 133 -16.18 8.11 4.21
C GLN A 133 -16.04 9.62 4.38
N ILE A 134 -15.10 10.24 3.64
CA ILE A 134 -14.78 11.67 3.74
C ILE A 134 -15.53 12.49 2.70
N THR A 135 -15.63 11.98 1.48
CA THR A 135 -16.40 12.60 0.39
C THR A 135 -17.49 11.64 -0.07
N SER A 136 -18.61 12.17 -0.58
CA SER A 136 -19.76 11.36 -1.02
C SER A 136 -20.33 11.75 -2.38
N ASP A 137 -19.74 12.74 -3.04
CA ASP A 137 -20.19 13.32 -4.31
C ASP A 137 -19.40 12.82 -5.53
N GLY A 138 -18.43 11.91 -5.33
CA GLY A 138 -17.68 11.30 -6.41
C GLY A 138 -18.60 10.66 -7.46
N GLU A 139 -18.39 11.04 -8.72
CA GLU A 139 -19.24 10.64 -9.85
C GLU A 139 -18.34 10.28 -11.04
N ARG A 140 -18.54 9.09 -11.60
CA ARG A 140 -17.73 8.61 -12.73
C ARG A 140 -17.81 9.60 -13.91
N ASN A 141 -16.65 9.90 -14.49
CA ASN A 141 -16.50 10.85 -15.61
C ASN A 141 -16.95 12.28 -15.29
N LYS A 142 -16.98 12.69 -14.01
CA LYS A 142 -17.42 14.04 -13.63
C LYS A 142 -16.74 14.58 -12.38
N ILE A 143 -16.88 13.91 -11.23
CA ILE A 143 -16.32 14.37 -9.95
C ILE A 143 -15.36 13.29 -9.45
N ILE A 144 -14.10 13.69 -9.22
CA ILE A 144 -13.03 12.83 -8.77
C ILE A 144 -12.43 13.47 -7.51
N ASN A 145 -12.44 12.74 -6.39
CA ASN A 145 -11.84 13.19 -5.14
C ASN A 145 -10.57 12.40 -4.84
N GLY A 146 -9.45 13.09 -4.59
CA GLY A 146 -8.21 12.51 -4.08
C GLY A 146 -7.34 11.75 -5.09
N ILE A 147 -7.77 11.62 -6.35
CA ILE A 147 -6.94 11.14 -7.46
C ILE A 147 -7.12 12.02 -8.69
N THR A 148 -6.23 11.89 -9.66
CA THR A 148 -6.25 12.63 -10.91
C THR A 148 -7.15 12.00 -11.97
N ASP A 149 -7.54 12.80 -12.97
CA ASP A 149 -8.05 12.27 -14.24
C ASP A 149 -6.90 11.81 -15.15
N TRP A 150 -7.24 11.31 -16.34
CA TRP A 150 -6.27 10.83 -17.32
C TRP A 150 -5.28 11.90 -17.78
N VAL A 151 -5.75 13.13 -18.06
CA VAL A 151 -4.89 14.21 -18.56
C VAL A 151 -3.89 14.61 -17.48
N TYR A 152 -4.34 14.75 -16.24
CA TYR A 152 -3.46 15.09 -15.13
C TYR A 152 -2.43 14.01 -14.87
N GLU A 153 -2.83 12.74 -14.92
CA GLU A 153 -1.92 11.61 -14.73
C GLU A 153 -0.82 11.59 -15.80
N GLU A 154 -1.15 11.77 -17.08
CA GLU A 154 -0.18 11.66 -18.17
C GLU A 154 0.72 12.89 -18.30
N GLU A 155 0.18 14.09 -18.12
CA GLU A 155 0.91 15.34 -18.34
C GLU A 155 1.72 15.79 -17.10
N PHE A 156 1.29 15.40 -15.89
CA PHE A 156 1.97 15.77 -14.64
C PHE A 156 2.54 14.58 -13.84
N GLY A 157 2.24 13.34 -14.22
CA GLY A 157 2.95 12.15 -13.75
C GLY A 157 2.64 11.72 -12.31
N PHE A 158 1.48 12.07 -11.77
CA PHE A 158 1.04 11.62 -10.45
C PHE A 158 -0.43 11.20 -10.46
N VAL A 159 -0.80 10.24 -9.61
CA VAL A 159 -2.18 9.74 -9.49
C VAL A 159 -2.82 10.24 -8.20
N ARG A 160 -2.12 10.11 -7.07
CA ARG A 160 -2.61 10.51 -5.74
C ARG A 160 -2.64 12.03 -5.60
N ALA A 161 -3.84 12.57 -5.43
CA ALA A 161 -4.10 13.99 -5.23
C ALA A 161 -4.67 14.26 -3.82
N PHE A 162 -4.16 13.54 -2.82
CA PHE A 162 -4.39 13.83 -1.40
C PHE A 162 -3.12 13.56 -0.57
N GLN A 163 -2.99 14.21 0.58
CA GLN A 163 -1.87 14.03 1.50
C GLN A 163 -2.28 14.20 2.97
N TRP A 164 -1.72 13.34 3.83
CA TRP A 164 -1.81 13.49 5.27
C TRP A 164 -0.93 14.62 5.79
N ASN A 165 -1.38 15.37 6.79
CA ASN A 165 -0.49 16.23 7.55
C ASN A 165 0.40 15.42 8.52
N SER A 166 1.48 16.03 9.00
CA SER A 166 2.44 15.38 9.91
C SER A 166 1.83 14.89 11.23
N ASN A 167 0.72 15.50 11.66
CA ASN A 167 0.02 15.13 12.90
C ASN A 167 -0.97 13.96 12.72
N SER A 168 -1.14 13.44 11.50
CA SER A 168 -2.06 12.32 11.20
C SER A 168 -3.55 12.60 11.46
N ASP A 169 -3.94 13.87 11.58
CA ASP A 169 -5.30 14.29 11.93
C ASP A 169 -6.03 15.07 10.82
N LYS A 170 -5.33 15.42 9.74
CA LYS A 170 -5.90 16.09 8.57
C LYS A 170 -5.45 15.45 7.27
N LEU A 171 -6.34 15.51 6.29
CA LEU A 171 -6.10 15.14 4.90
C LEU A 171 -6.41 16.37 4.03
N ALA A 172 -5.50 16.69 3.11
CA ALA A 172 -5.67 17.75 2.12
C ALA A 172 -5.61 17.17 0.71
#